data_AF-X8AFT7-F1
#
_entry.id   AF-X8AFT7-F1
#
_cell.length_a   1.000
_cell.length_b   1.000
_cell.length_c   1.000
_cell.angle_alpha   90.00
_cell.angle_beta   90.00
_cell.angle_gamma   90.00
#
_symmetry.space_group_name_H-M   'P 1'
#
loop_
_entity.id
_entity.type
_entity.pdbx_description
1 polymer ?
#
loop_
_entity_poly.entity_id
_entity_poly.type
_entity_poly.pdbx_seq_one_letter_code
_entity_poly.pdbx_strand_id
1 'polypeptide(L)'
;MPRAEELGLGNPLTANAYLGAWGIVDCLKSGADVVVTGRVTDASVIVGPAAAHFGWDRTDYDRLAGAVVAGHVIECGVQATGGNYAFFTEIPDLTYAGFPLAEIYADGSSVITKHPGTGGQVSVDTVTAQLLYEITGARYANPDVTARMDSIALSDDGTDRVRISGCSANRRRRRTRCR
;
A
#
# COMPACT_ATOMS: atom_id res chain seq x y z
N MET A 1 -2.65 25.97 17.87
CA MET A 1 -1.65 24.96 18.30
C MET A 1 -0.36 25.68 18.71
N PRO A 2 0.28 25.35 19.85
CA PRO A 2 1.32 26.20 20.47
C PRO A 2 2.56 26.48 19.63
N ARG A 3 2.89 25.61 18.65
CA ARG A 3 4.06 25.76 17.77
C ARG A 3 3.71 26.22 16.35
N ALA A 4 2.44 26.48 16.03
CA ALA A 4 2.04 26.75 14.65
C ALA A 4 2.75 27.97 14.03
N GLU A 5 2.97 29.02 14.83
CA GLU A 5 3.71 30.21 14.43
C GLU A 5 5.21 29.92 14.22
N GLU A 6 5.82 29.14 15.12
CA GLU A 6 7.23 28.69 15.04
C GLU A 6 7.50 27.90 13.74
N LEU A 7 6.57 27.02 13.35
CA LEU A 7 6.70 26.14 12.19
C LEU A 7 6.16 26.78 10.88
N GLY A 8 5.70 28.04 10.93
CA GLY A 8 5.15 28.74 9.75
C GLY A 8 3.85 28.15 9.20
N LEU A 9 3.04 27.48 10.04
CA LEU A 9 1.83 26.77 9.65
C LEU A 9 0.55 27.64 9.74
N GLY A 10 0.67 28.92 10.09
CA GLY A 10 -0.46 29.84 10.25
C GLY A 10 -1.34 29.50 11.46
N ASN A 11 -2.67 29.57 11.28
CA ASN A 11 -3.67 29.27 12.30
C ASN A 11 -4.42 27.95 12.01
N PRO A 12 -3.75 26.78 12.13
CA PRO A 12 -4.39 25.51 11.79
C PRO A 12 -5.49 25.15 12.80
N LEU A 13 -6.64 24.70 12.29
CA LEU A 13 -7.76 24.21 13.10
C LEU A 13 -7.45 22.82 13.70
N THR A 14 -6.82 21.94 12.92
CA THR A 14 -6.42 20.60 13.35
C THR A 14 -5.06 20.22 12.77
N ALA A 15 -4.38 19.26 13.38
CA ALA A 15 -3.20 18.61 12.84
C ALA A 15 -3.36 17.11 13.08
N ASN A 16 -3.34 16.33 11.99
CA ASN A 16 -3.53 14.89 12.04
C ASN A 16 -2.24 14.22 11.55
N ALA A 17 -1.75 13.27 12.34
CA ALA A 17 -0.61 12.44 11.94
C ALA A 17 -1.14 11.08 11.46
N TYR A 18 -0.69 10.65 10.28
CA TYR A 18 -0.85 9.28 9.87
C TYR A 18 0.25 8.43 10.52
N LEU A 19 -0.16 7.43 11.28
CA LEU A 19 0.70 6.46 11.95
C LEU A 19 1.10 5.32 11.01
N GLY A 20 2.17 4.62 11.37
CA GLY A 20 2.66 3.43 10.65
C GLY A 20 2.15 2.12 11.25
N ALA A 21 2.59 1.01 10.66
CA ALA A 21 2.14 -0.34 10.92
C ALA A 21 2.54 -0.95 12.27
N TRP A 22 3.55 -0.42 12.98
CA TRP A 22 4.14 -1.16 14.11
C TRP A 22 3.22 -1.38 15.31
N GLY A 23 2.24 -0.50 15.54
CA GLY A 23 1.22 -0.76 16.55
C GLY A 23 0.36 -1.98 16.20
N ILE A 24 0.08 -2.18 14.91
CA ILE A 24 -0.63 -3.37 14.41
C ILE A 24 0.23 -4.62 14.63
N VAL A 25 1.52 -4.55 14.30
CA VAL A 25 2.47 -5.66 14.52
C VAL A 25 2.49 -6.09 15.99
N ASP A 26 2.59 -5.13 16.91
CA ASP A 26 2.65 -5.40 18.34
C ASP A 26 1.35 -6.06 18.85
N CYS A 27 0.18 -5.60 18.39
CA CYS A 27 -1.11 -6.20 18.73
C CYS A 27 -1.22 -7.65 18.21
N LEU A 28 -0.88 -7.90 16.94
CA LEU A 28 -0.97 -9.23 16.34
C LEU A 28 0.01 -10.22 17.00
N LYS A 29 1.25 -9.78 17.28
CA LYS A 29 2.24 -10.60 18.02
C LYS A 29 1.80 -10.89 19.47
N SER A 30 0.91 -10.07 20.03
CA SER A 30 0.32 -10.28 21.35
C SER A 30 -0.91 -11.20 21.32
N GLY A 31 -1.24 -11.79 20.16
CA GLY A 31 -2.33 -12.75 20.00
C GLY A 31 -3.69 -12.13 19.68
N ALA A 32 -3.75 -10.88 19.23
CA ALA A 32 -5.01 -10.29 18.76
C ALA A 32 -5.41 -10.88 17.39
N ASP A 33 -6.67 -11.28 17.24
CA ASP A 33 -7.24 -11.71 15.95
C ASP A 33 -7.68 -10.52 15.08
N VAL A 34 -8.13 -9.44 15.72
CA VAL A 34 -8.63 -8.22 15.05
C VAL A 34 -8.01 -7.01 15.72
N VAL A 35 -7.47 -6.10 14.91
CA VAL A 35 -6.88 -4.83 15.38
C VAL A 35 -7.67 -3.67 14.79
N VAL A 36 -8.28 -2.86 15.66
CA VAL A 36 -8.90 -1.58 15.28
C VAL A 36 -7.89 -0.48 15.57
N THR A 37 -7.52 0.29 14.55
CA THR A 37 -6.52 1.36 14.67
C THR A 37 -7.14 2.75 14.53
N GLY A 38 -6.41 3.76 14.97
CA GLY A 38 -6.73 5.16 14.67
C GLY A 38 -6.30 5.55 13.25
N ARG A 39 -5.74 6.75 13.10
CA ARG A 39 -5.28 7.26 11.79
C ARG A 39 -3.95 6.63 11.39
N VAL A 40 -3.95 5.43 10.82
CA VAL A 40 -2.79 4.84 10.13
C VAL A 40 -2.86 5.15 8.64
N THR A 41 -1.74 5.08 7.90
CA THR A 41 -1.84 5.14 6.42
C THR A 41 -2.55 3.91 5.87
N ASP A 42 -3.19 4.08 4.73
CA ASP A 42 -3.96 3.02 4.06
C ASP A 42 -3.09 1.79 3.82
N ALA A 43 -1.89 1.95 3.24
CA ALA A 43 -0.95 0.83 3.12
C ALA A 43 -0.46 0.22 4.46
N SER A 44 -0.47 0.96 5.58
CA SER A 44 -0.01 0.42 6.89
C SER A 44 -0.90 -0.72 7.39
N VAL A 45 -2.19 -0.73 7.02
CA VAL A 45 -3.10 -1.83 7.39
C VAL A 45 -2.76 -3.14 6.68
N ILE A 46 -1.97 -3.09 5.59
CA ILE A 46 -1.40 -4.25 4.90
C ILE A 46 0.00 -4.59 5.45
N VAL A 47 0.85 -3.58 5.65
CA VAL A 47 2.22 -3.76 6.16
C VAL A 47 2.22 -4.44 7.54
N GLY A 48 1.30 -4.06 8.43
CA GLY A 48 1.22 -4.59 9.79
C GLY A 48 1.05 -6.10 9.85
N PRO A 49 -0.04 -6.65 9.27
CA PRO A 49 -0.25 -8.10 9.20
C PRO A 49 0.87 -8.84 8.47
N ALA A 50 1.39 -8.31 7.35
CA ALA A 50 2.49 -8.95 6.62
C ALA A 50 3.76 -9.05 7.47
N ALA A 51 4.16 -7.96 8.13
CA ALA A 51 5.33 -7.94 8.99
C ALA A 51 5.17 -8.82 10.24
N ALA A 52 3.97 -8.87 10.82
CA ALA A 52 3.67 -9.76 11.93
C ALA A 52 3.75 -11.24 11.52
N HIS A 53 3.14 -11.60 10.39
CA HIS A 53 3.07 -12.96 9.87
C HIS A 53 4.46 -13.51 9.48
N PHE A 54 5.25 -12.73 8.73
CA PHE A 54 6.57 -13.16 8.27
C PHE A 54 7.72 -12.84 9.25
N GLY A 55 7.41 -12.23 10.39
CA GLY A 55 8.41 -11.89 11.40
C GLY A 55 9.41 -10.83 10.95
N TRP A 56 9.00 -9.90 10.08
CA TRP A 56 9.89 -8.85 9.58
C TRP A 56 10.24 -7.80 10.64
N ASP A 57 11.44 -7.25 10.50
CA ASP A 57 11.94 -6.16 11.33
C ASP A 57 11.73 -4.79 10.68
N ARG A 58 11.82 -3.73 11.49
CA ARG A 58 11.78 -2.31 11.06
C ARG A 58 12.80 -1.93 10.00
N THR A 59 13.80 -2.78 9.80
CA THR A 59 14.93 -2.58 8.89
C THR A 59 14.87 -3.48 7.67
N ASP A 60 13.87 -4.34 7.52
CA ASP A 60 13.64 -5.17 6.34
C ASP A 60 13.03 -4.32 5.21
N TYR A 61 13.73 -3.26 4.82
CA TYR A 61 13.15 -2.16 4.06
C TYR A 61 12.55 -2.58 2.72
N ASP A 62 13.18 -3.49 1.99
CA ASP A 62 12.67 -3.93 0.69
C ASP A 62 11.40 -4.77 0.85
N ARG A 63 11.33 -5.60 1.91
CA ARG A 63 10.11 -6.36 2.24
C ARG A 63 8.96 -5.44 2.64
N LEU A 64 9.27 -4.44 3.46
CA LEU A 64 8.32 -3.39 3.84
C LEU A 64 7.88 -2.58 2.62
N ALA A 65 8.78 -2.29 1.66
CA ALA A 65 8.43 -1.57 0.45
C ALA A 65 7.51 -2.40 -0.44
N GLY A 66 7.75 -3.70 -0.57
CA GLY A 66 6.85 -4.63 -1.24
C GLY A 66 5.45 -4.63 -0.63
N ALA A 67 5.34 -4.68 0.70
CA ALA A 67 4.05 -4.59 1.38
C ALA A 67 3.36 -3.23 1.25
N VAL A 68 4.12 -2.12 1.24
CA VAL A 68 3.57 -0.78 0.95
C VAL A 68 2.99 -0.72 -0.46
N VAL A 69 3.72 -1.25 -1.45
CA VAL A 69 3.28 -1.31 -2.85
C VAL A 69 2.02 -2.18 -2.99
N ALA A 70 2.00 -3.36 -2.36
CA ALA A 70 0.82 -4.22 -2.35
C ALA A 70 -0.39 -3.52 -1.71
N GLY A 71 -0.18 -2.82 -0.59
CA GLY A 71 -1.21 -2.02 0.09
C GLY A 71 -1.77 -0.91 -0.78
N HIS A 72 -0.89 -0.14 -1.44
CA HIS A 72 -1.26 0.91 -2.39
C HIS A 72 -2.09 0.39 -3.58
N VAL A 73 -1.88 -0.86 -3.99
CA VAL A 73 -2.69 -1.46 -5.07
C VAL A 73 -4.07 -1.89 -4.60
N ILE A 74 -4.19 -2.43 -3.39
CA ILE A 74 -5.48 -2.98 -2.93
C ILE A 74 -6.31 -2.00 -2.09
N GLU A 75 -5.81 -0.80 -1.83
CA GLU A 75 -6.59 0.29 -1.24
C GLU A 75 -7.60 0.89 -2.22
N CYS A 76 -8.42 1.83 -1.73
CA CYS A 76 -9.36 2.61 -2.53
C CYS A 76 -10.43 1.79 -3.29
N GLY A 77 -10.67 0.54 -2.90
CA GLY A 77 -11.79 -0.28 -3.36
C GLY A 77 -11.49 -1.08 -4.63
N VAL A 78 -12.27 -0.89 -5.69
CA VAL A 78 -12.21 -1.71 -6.92
C VAL A 78 -11.26 -1.14 -7.99
N GLN A 79 -10.34 -0.26 -7.60
CA GLN A 79 -9.52 0.48 -8.56
C GLN A 79 -8.57 -0.43 -9.35
N ALA A 80 -7.85 -1.33 -8.67
CA ALA A 80 -6.95 -2.29 -9.32
C ALA A 80 -7.68 -3.36 -10.16
N THR A 81 -9.00 -3.48 -10.02
CA THR A 81 -9.84 -4.37 -10.84
C THR A 81 -10.54 -3.63 -11.99
N GLY A 82 -10.09 -2.42 -12.32
CA GLY A 82 -10.55 -1.61 -13.46
C GLY A 82 -11.25 -0.31 -13.08
N GLY A 83 -11.55 -0.06 -11.80
CA GLY A 83 -12.29 1.15 -11.36
C GLY A 83 -11.53 2.47 -11.54
N ASN A 84 -10.20 2.44 -11.70
CA ASN A 84 -9.37 3.60 -11.99
C ASN A 84 -8.68 3.50 -13.38
N TYR A 85 -9.11 2.55 -14.21
CA TYR A 85 -8.53 2.33 -15.53
C TYR A 85 -9.20 3.22 -16.57
N ALA A 86 -8.41 4.00 -17.32
CA ALA A 86 -8.95 4.97 -18.28
C ALA A 86 -9.73 4.31 -19.44
N PHE A 87 -9.33 3.09 -19.84
CA PHE A 87 -10.00 2.31 -20.87
C PHE A 87 -11.06 1.37 -20.26
N PHE A 88 -11.85 1.89 -19.31
CA PHE A 88 -12.83 1.12 -18.53
C PHE A 88 -13.87 0.39 -19.40
N THR A 89 -14.12 0.84 -20.63
CA THR A 89 -15.02 0.18 -21.60
C THR A 89 -14.47 -1.14 -22.14
N GLU A 90 -13.18 -1.41 -21.98
CA GLU A 90 -12.54 -2.67 -22.36
C GLU A 90 -12.67 -3.75 -21.27
N ILE A 91 -13.13 -3.37 -20.08
CA ILE A 91 -13.30 -4.27 -18.94
C ILE A 91 -14.69 -4.94 -19.03
N PRO A 92 -14.78 -6.29 -19.02
CA PRO A 92 -16.03 -7.02 -19.34
C PRO A 92 -17.27 -6.67 -18.50
N ASP A 93 -17.11 -6.41 -17.20
CA ASP A 93 -18.20 -6.00 -16.30
C ASP A 93 -17.67 -5.20 -15.11
N LEU A 94 -17.91 -3.89 -15.09
CA LEU A 94 -17.56 -3.04 -13.94
C LEU A 94 -18.73 -2.78 -12.98
N THR A 95 -19.93 -3.29 -13.27
CA THR A 95 -21.12 -3.11 -12.42
C THR A 95 -20.91 -3.74 -11.05
N TYR A 96 -20.28 -4.92 -11.03
CA TYR A 96 -20.00 -5.70 -9.83
C TYR A 96 -18.52 -6.11 -9.77
N ALA A 97 -17.63 -5.14 -9.99
CA ALA A 97 -16.19 -5.35 -9.89
C ALA A 97 -15.82 -5.93 -8.52
N GLY A 98 -15.02 -7.01 -8.52
CA GLY A 98 -14.54 -7.62 -7.29
C GLY A 98 -13.52 -6.72 -6.59
N PHE A 99 -13.49 -6.73 -5.25
CA PHE A 99 -12.38 -6.09 -4.54
C PHE A 99 -11.08 -6.88 -4.79
N PRO A 100 -9.96 -6.18 -5.00
CA PRO A 100 -8.67 -6.81 -5.18
C PRO A 100 -8.17 -7.40 -3.85
N LEU A 101 -7.32 -8.42 -3.97
CA LEU A 101 -6.61 -9.04 -2.86
C LEU A 101 -5.13 -9.19 -3.21
N ALA A 102 -4.26 -9.13 -2.20
CA ALA A 102 -2.83 -9.31 -2.37
C ALA A 102 -2.37 -10.58 -1.64
N GLU A 103 -1.83 -11.53 -2.39
CA GLU A 103 -1.08 -12.67 -1.87
C GLU A 103 0.36 -12.23 -1.66
N ILE A 104 0.73 -11.85 -0.43
CA ILE A 104 2.07 -11.33 -0.11
C ILE A 104 2.99 -12.51 0.27
N TYR A 105 4.22 -12.48 -0.23
CA TYR A 105 5.25 -13.49 0.01
C TYR A 105 6.31 -12.98 1.00
N ALA A 106 7.06 -13.92 1.60
CA ALA A 106 8.04 -13.62 2.65
C ALA A 106 9.20 -12.69 2.21
N ASP A 107 9.46 -12.59 0.90
CA ASP A 107 10.46 -11.70 0.30
C ASP A 107 9.92 -10.28 0.01
N GLY A 108 8.64 -10.04 0.26
CA GLY A 108 7.95 -8.78 -0.05
C GLY A 108 7.33 -8.72 -1.44
N SER A 109 7.56 -9.70 -2.31
CA SER A 109 6.80 -9.80 -3.57
C SER A 109 5.33 -10.10 -3.29
N SER A 110 4.45 -9.85 -4.26
CA SER A 110 3.03 -10.15 -4.13
C SER A 110 2.41 -10.58 -5.45
N VAL A 111 1.26 -11.24 -5.38
CA VAL A 111 0.34 -11.38 -6.51
C VAL A 111 -0.94 -10.63 -6.17
N ILE A 112 -1.33 -9.72 -7.05
CA ILE A 112 -2.63 -9.06 -7.01
C ILE A 112 -3.61 -9.91 -7.79
N THR A 113 -4.76 -10.18 -7.19
CA THR A 113 -5.83 -10.94 -7.81
C THR A 113 -7.19 -10.49 -7.27
N LYS A 114 -8.27 -11.19 -7.65
CA LYS A 114 -9.63 -10.93 -7.18
C LYS A 114 -10.38 -12.25 -7.02
N HIS A 115 -11.51 -12.21 -6.30
CA HIS A 115 -12.33 -13.40 -6.14
C HIS A 115 -12.91 -13.89 -7.48
N PRO A 116 -12.90 -15.22 -7.75
CA PRO A 116 -13.57 -15.80 -8.90
C PRO A 116 -15.06 -15.46 -8.93
N GLY A 117 -15.64 -15.30 -10.13
CA GLY A 117 -17.07 -15.05 -10.31
C GLY A 117 -17.53 -13.60 -10.03
N THR A 118 -16.60 -12.70 -9.71
CA THR A 118 -16.86 -11.25 -9.65
C THR A 118 -16.59 -10.58 -10.99
N GLY A 119 -17.13 -9.38 -11.21
CA GLY A 119 -16.76 -8.54 -12.35
C GLY A 119 -15.35 -7.96 -12.21
N GLY A 120 -15.02 -7.03 -13.09
CA GLY A 120 -13.72 -6.39 -13.19
C GLY A 120 -12.67 -7.29 -13.84
N GLN A 121 -11.46 -6.79 -13.94
CA GLN A 121 -10.31 -7.53 -14.43
C GLN A 121 -9.07 -7.11 -13.65
N VAL A 122 -8.25 -8.07 -13.26
CA VAL A 122 -6.88 -7.79 -12.80
C VAL A 122 -5.92 -8.07 -13.95
N SER A 123 -5.34 -7.01 -14.50
CA SER A 123 -4.32 -7.08 -15.55
C SER A 123 -3.15 -6.16 -15.22
N VAL A 124 -2.04 -6.29 -15.96
CA VAL A 124 -0.89 -5.39 -15.78
C VAL A 124 -1.34 -3.93 -15.94
N ASP A 125 -2.26 -3.65 -16.86
CA ASP A 125 -2.74 -2.29 -17.13
C ASP A 125 -3.59 -1.73 -15.99
N THR A 126 -4.52 -2.53 -15.43
CA THR A 126 -5.36 -2.08 -14.32
C THR A 126 -4.56 -1.88 -13.04
N VAL A 127 -3.59 -2.77 -12.77
CA VAL A 127 -2.66 -2.64 -11.64
C VAL A 127 -1.72 -1.45 -11.84
N THR A 128 -1.24 -1.20 -13.07
CA THR A 128 -0.42 -0.03 -13.38
C THR A 128 -1.18 1.27 -13.16
N ALA A 129 -2.42 1.36 -13.62
CA ALA A 129 -3.27 2.52 -13.41
C ALA A 129 -3.44 2.84 -11.92
N GLN A 130 -3.63 1.81 -11.09
CA GLN A 130 -3.69 1.99 -9.65
C GLN A 130 -2.34 2.36 -9.01
N LEU A 131 -1.25 1.73 -9.44
CA LEU A 131 0.09 2.06 -8.93
C LEU A 131 0.49 3.50 -9.18
N LEU A 132 -0.01 4.13 -10.25
CA LEU A 132 0.29 5.51 -10.59
C LEU A 132 -0.70 6.52 -9.97
N TYR A 133 -1.79 6.04 -9.37
CA TYR A 133 -2.78 6.88 -8.70
C TYR A 133 -2.17 7.63 -7.52
N GLU A 134 -2.36 8.95 -7.47
CA GLU A 134 -1.85 9.84 -6.41
C GLU A 134 -0.32 9.78 -6.21
N ILE A 135 0.44 9.27 -7.19
CA ILE A 135 1.89 9.22 -7.16
C ILE A 135 2.48 10.44 -7.87
N THR A 136 3.23 11.25 -7.12
CA THR A 136 3.89 12.46 -7.66
C THR A 136 5.30 12.17 -8.21
N GLY A 137 5.89 11.01 -7.93
CA GLY A 137 7.21 10.65 -8.45
C GLY A 137 7.74 9.32 -7.95
N ALA A 138 8.99 9.02 -8.29
CA ALA A 138 9.62 7.71 -8.05
C ALA A 138 9.73 7.31 -6.57
N ARG A 139 9.62 8.26 -5.62
CA ARG A 139 9.76 8.02 -4.18
C ARG A 139 8.40 8.20 -3.52
N TYR A 140 7.80 7.09 -3.12
CA TYR A 140 6.53 7.09 -2.40
C TYR A 140 6.79 6.98 -0.90
N ALA A 141 6.49 8.04 -0.16
CA ALA A 141 6.82 8.14 1.26
C ALA A 141 5.67 7.64 2.14
N ASN A 142 5.93 6.59 2.91
CA ASN A 142 5.01 6.05 3.91
C ASN A 142 5.69 6.08 5.31
N PRO A 143 4.96 6.19 6.43
CA PRO A 143 5.53 6.18 7.77
C PRO A 143 6.45 4.98 8.09
N ASP A 144 6.20 3.84 7.45
CA ASP A 144 6.99 2.62 7.64
C ASP A 144 8.26 2.59 6.79
N VAL A 145 8.17 2.97 5.51
CA VAL A 145 9.29 2.97 4.57
C VAL A 145 9.02 3.90 3.37
N THR A 146 10.07 4.35 2.69
CA THR A 146 9.94 5.03 1.39
C THR A 146 10.16 4.03 0.27
N ALA A 147 9.07 3.62 -0.38
CA ALA A 147 9.09 2.71 -1.53
C ALA A 147 9.59 3.43 -2.79
N ARG A 148 10.29 2.70 -3.65
CA ARG A 148 10.74 3.15 -4.96
C ARG A 148 9.81 2.65 -6.06
N MET A 149 8.95 3.52 -6.56
CA MET A 149 8.01 3.18 -7.63
C MET A 149 8.73 2.83 -8.94
N ASP A 150 9.92 3.40 -9.14
CA ASP A 150 10.79 3.14 -10.29
C ASP A 150 11.56 1.80 -10.23
N SER A 151 11.38 1.02 -9.16
CA SER A 151 11.98 -0.32 -9.03
C SER A 151 10.99 -1.47 -9.23
N ILE A 152 9.70 -1.16 -9.33
CA ILE A 152 8.63 -2.15 -9.38
C ILE A 152 8.62 -2.83 -10.76
N ALA A 153 8.56 -4.16 -10.76
CA ALA A 153 8.31 -4.96 -11.94
C ALA A 153 6.95 -5.65 -11.83
N LEU A 154 6.13 -5.50 -12.88
CA LEU A 154 4.85 -6.17 -13.04
C LEU A 154 4.96 -7.25 -14.10
N SER A 155 4.39 -8.41 -13.85
CA SER A 155 4.27 -9.47 -14.85
C SER A 155 2.92 -10.16 -14.76
N ASP A 156 2.43 -10.64 -15.91
CA ASP A 156 1.29 -11.55 -15.96
C ASP A 156 1.59 -12.82 -15.14
N ASP A 157 0.62 -13.27 -14.35
CA ASP A 157 0.70 -14.49 -13.53
C ASP A 157 -0.56 -15.36 -13.73
N GLY A 158 -1.16 -15.26 -14.93
CA GLY A 158 -2.39 -15.94 -15.30
C GLY A 158 -3.65 -15.07 -15.21
N THR A 159 -4.81 -15.69 -15.45
CA THR A 159 -6.11 -15.00 -15.48
C THR A 159 -6.40 -14.30 -14.16
N ASP A 160 -6.64 -12.99 -14.24
CA ASP A 160 -6.90 -12.12 -13.08
C ASP A 160 -5.77 -12.15 -12.04
N ARG A 161 -4.52 -12.30 -12.48
CA ARG A 161 -3.35 -12.39 -11.59
C ARG A 161 -2.18 -11.60 -12.16
N VAL A 162 -1.65 -10.68 -11.35
CA VAL A 162 -0.48 -9.88 -11.69
C VAL A 162 0.54 -9.99 -10.57
N ARG A 163 1.74 -10.43 -10.91
CA ARG A 163 2.85 -10.48 -9.96
C ARG A 163 3.54 -9.13 -9.87
N ILE A 164 3.81 -8.70 -8.65
CA ILE A 164 4.62 -7.53 -8.29
C ILE A 164 5.92 -8.02 -7.67
N SER A 165 7.05 -7.55 -8.19
CA SER A 165 8.40 -7.87 -7.69
C SER A 165 9.36 -6.69 -7.83
N GLY A 166 10.60 -6.86 -7.37
CA GLY A 166 11.65 -5.83 -7.50
C GLY A 166 11.50 -4.61 -6.58
N CYS A 167 10.49 -4.60 -5.70
CA CYS A 167 10.22 -3.49 -4.80
C CYS A 167 11.42 -3.22 -3.88
N SER A 168 12.03 -2.05 -4.04
CA SER A 168 13.15 -1.60 -3.22
C SER A 168 12.79 -0.35 -2.41
N ALA A 169 13.53 -0.13 -1.33
CA ALA A 169 13.40 1.03 -0.50
C ALA A 169 14.64 1.94 -0.54
N ASN A 170 14.44 3.21 -0.24
CA ASN A 170 15.56 4.03 0.23
C ASN A 170 15.71 3.87 1.75
N ARG A 171 16.96 3.74 2.24
CA ARG A 171 17.25 3.83 3.68
C ARG A 171 16.56 5.07 4.25
N ARG A 172 15.76 4.88 5.30
CA ARG A 172 15.06 5.96 6.00
C ARG A 172 16.09 7.03 6.39
N ARG A 173 16.00 8.24 5.83
CA ARG A 173 16.74 9.37 6.41
C ARG A 173 16.22 9.55 7.84
N ARG A 174 17.14 9.63 8.81
CA ARG A 174 16.85 9.89 10.23
C ARG A 174 15.66 10.86 10.33
N ARG A 175 14.61 10.46 11.06
CA ARG A 175 13.37 11.23 11.34
C ARG A 175 13.58 12.71 11.04
N THR A 176 12.98 13.21 9.96
CA THR A 176 12.73 14.64 9.83
C THR A 176 11.95 15.02 11.07
N ARG A 177 12.59 15.71 12.02
CA ARG A 177 11.85 16.51 13.01
C ARG A 177 10.92 17.37 12.16
N CYS A 178 9.63 17.37 12.47
CA CYS A 178 8.77 18.49 12.07
C CYS A 178 9.52 19.75 12.50
N ARG A 179 10.06 20.45 11.50
CA ARG A 179 10.41 21.86 11.61
C ARG A 179 9.16 22.68 11.45
#